data_AF-A0A7Y6NMH0-F1
#
_entry.id   AF-A0A7Y6NMH0-F1
#
_cell.length_a   1.000
_cell.length_b   1.000
_cell.length_c   1.000
_cell.angle_alpha   90.00
_cell.angle_beta   90.00
_cell.angle_gamma   90.00
#
_symmetry.space_group_name_H-M   'P 1'
#
loop_
_entity.id
_entity.type
_entity.pdbx_description
1 polymer ?
#
loop_
_entity_poly.entity_id
_entity_poly.type
_entity_poly.pdbx_seq_one_letter_code
_entity_poly.pdbx_strand_id
1 'polypeptide(L)'
;MIGLARFRHQVFVETLGWNLENAHEGLELDQFDRPDTVYVVARDDSGEVAGTARLLPTTRPYLLGEVFPQLLHQQPLPHSPTVWELSRFAAVDFTARSSSAMSQFSSPIAVALLRATLRAAAARGAERLITVSPLGVERLLRRAGFIAHRAAPPCIVDGHPLFAALIEIDEPTASSH
;
A
#
# COMPACT_ATOMS: atom_id res chain seq x y z
N MET A 1 2.26 -14.53 10.79
CA MET A 1 1.77 -13.19 11.18
C MET A 1 2.77 -12.41 12.03
N ILE A 2 3.35 -12.99 13.09
CA ILE A 2 4.24 -12.25 14.03
C ILE A 2 5.40 -11.52 13.32
N GLY A 3 6.14 -12.18 12.43
CA GLY A 3 7.26 -11.55 11.71
C GLY A 3 6.83 -10.34 10.85
N LEU A 4 5.66 -10.43 10.20
CA LEU A 4 5.10 -9.32 9.43
C LEU A 4 4.66 -8.15 10.31
N ALA A 5 3.96 -8.42 11.41
CA ALA A 5 3.52 -7.39 12.35
C ALA A 5 4.71 -6.66 13.00
N ARG A 6 5.80 -7.38 13.29
CA ARG A 6 7.05 -6.80 13.77
C ARG A 6 7.73 -5.92 12.72
N PHE A 7 7.82 -6.40 11.47
CA PHE A 7 8.36 -5.61 10.36
C PHE A 7 7.57 -4.31 10.17
N ARG A 8 6.24 -4.41 10.19
CA ARG A 8 5.35 -3.26 10.10
C ARG A 8 5.60 -2.26 11.23
N HIS A 9 5.77 -2.71 12.47
CA HIS A 9 6.11 -1.85 13.59
C HIS A 9 7.44 -1.11 13.37
N GLN A 10 8.49 -1.84 12.99
CA GLN A 10 9.80 -1.25 12.71
C GLN A 10 9.74 -0.17 11.61
N VAL A 11 8.98 -0.41 10.55
CA VAL A 11 8.86 0.56 9.45
C VAL A 11 7.95 1.73 9.82
N PHE A 12 6.67 1.46 10.12
CA PHE A 12 5.67 2.52 10.24
C PHE A 12 5.81 3.30 11.55
N VAL A 13 6.17 2.65 12.65
CA VAL A 13 6.28 3.29 13.96
C VAL A 13 7.70 3.79 14.21
N GLU A 14 8.69 2.90 14.18
CA GLU A 14 10.06 3.27 14.59
C GLU A 14 10.79 4.12 13.53
N THR A 15 10.62 3.80 12.24
CA THR A 15 11.34 4.49 11.16
C THR A 15 10.58 5.72 10.65
N LEU A 16 9.27 5.59 10.44
CA LEU A 16 8.43 6.67 9.89
C LEU A 16 7.77 7.54 10.95
N GLY A 17 7.81 7.14 12.23
CA GLY A 17 7.30 7.94 13.34
C GLY A 17 5.77 8.06 13.37
N TRP A 18 5.03 7.14 12.76
CA TRP A 18 3.57 7.18 12.79
C TRP A 18 3.07 6.91 14.21
N ASN A 19 2.25 7.81 14.73
CA ASN A 19 1.57 7.63 16.01
C ASN A 19 0.33 6.75 15.80
N LEU A 20 0.51 5.44 15.93
CA LEU A 20 -0.57 4.45 15.76
C LEU A 20 -1.00 3.93 17.13
N GLU A 21 -2.24 4.20 17.52
CA GLU A 21 -2.78 3.84 18.84
C GLU A 21 -2.70 2.34 19.13
N ASN A 22 -2.81 1.50 18.09
CA ASN A 22 -2.82 0.04 18.21
C ASN A 22 -1.44 -0.62 18.08
N ALA A 23 -0.36 0.17 17.98
CA ALA A 23 0.99 -0.36 17.97
C ALA A 23 1.43 -0.67 19.41
N HIS A 24 1.46 -1.96 19.77
CA HIS A 24 1.78 -2.42 21.11
C HIS A 24 2.82 -3.54 21.06
N GLU A 25 3.69 -3.61 22.07
CA GLU A 25 4.66 -4.70 22.26
C GLU A 25 5.58 -4.96 21.05
N GLY A 26 5.86 -3.93 20.25
CA GLY A 26 6.68 -4.05 19.04
C GLY A 26 5.98 -4.72 17.86
N LEU A 27 4.64 -4.73 17.86
CA LEU A 27 3.80 -5.26 16.78
C LEU A 27 2.87 -4.14 16.28
N GLU A 28 2.71 -4.06 14.96
CA GLU A 28 1.73 -3.16 14.35
C GLU A 28 0.64 -3.99 13.67
N LEU A 29 -0.55 -3.91 14.26
CA LEU A 29 -1.79 -4.51 13.76
C LEU A 29 -2.93 -3.50 13.96
N ASP A 30 -3.93 -3.52 13.08
CA ASP A 30 -5.12 -2.68 13.18
C ASP A 30 -6.41 -3.49 12.88
N GLN A 31 -7.57 -2.83 12.91
CA GLN A 31 -8.87 -3.47 12.69
C GLN A 31 -9.06 -4.06 11.29
N PHE A 32 -8.16 -3.73 10.36
CA PHE A 32 -8.18 -4.24 8.99
C PHE A 32 -7.29 -5.49 8.82
N ASP A 33 -6.69 -6.00 9.89
CA ASP A 33 -5.94 -7.25 9.89
C ASP A 33 -6.87 -8.43 10.26
N ARG A 34 -7.67 -8.85 9.28
CA ARG A 34 -8.79 -9.79 9.41
C ARG A 34 -8.55 -11.07 8.61
N PRO A 35 -9.41 -12.10 8.73
CA PRO A 35 -9.29 -13.33 7.94
C PRO A 35 -9.39 -13.13 6.41
N ASP A 36 -10.07 -12.08 5.95
CA ASP A 36 -10.20 -11.73 4.52
C ASP A 36 -9.03 -10.87 3.99
N THR A 37 -8.11 -10.46 4.86
CA THR A 37 -6.99 -9.61 4.51
C THR A 37 -5.94 -10.39 3.74
N VAL A 38 -5.51 -9.82 2.61
CA VAL A 38 -4.46 -10.42 1.77
C VAL A 38 -3.18 -9.62 1.95
N TYR A 39 -2.09 -10.30 2.29
CA TYR A 39 -0.77 -9.68 2.31
C TYR A 39 0.09 -10.19 1.16
N VAL A 40 0.80 -9.27 0.52
CA VAL A 40 1.92 -9.59 -0.36
C VAL A 40 3.19 -9.22 0.38
N VAL A 41 4.05 -10.19 0.60
CA VAL A 41 5.25 -10.06 1.45
C VAL A 41 6.48 -10.33 0.60
N ALA A 42 7.39 -9.35 0.54
CA ALA A 42 8.72 -9.55 0.00
C ALA A 42 9.64 -10.09 1.09
N ARG A 43 10.47 -11.06 0.76
CA ARG A 43 11.49 -11.62 1.64
C ARG A 43 12.87 -11.48 1.02
N ASP A 44 13.88 -11.31 1.86
CA ASP A 44 15.28 -11.33 1.44
C ASP A 44 15.82 -12.77 1.32
N ASP A 45 17.08 -12.90 0.94
CA ASP A 45 17.76 -14.19 0.76
C ASP A 45 17.88 -15.01 2.05
N SER A 46 17.77 -14.37 3.23
CA SER A 46 17.74 -15.05 4.53
C SER A 46 16.33 -15.54 4.92
N GLY A 47 15.32 -15.18 4.13
CA GLY A 47 13.91 -15.50 4.39
C GLY A 47 13.20 -14.47 5.29
N GLU A 48 13.90 -13.42 5.72
CA GLU A 48 13.33 -12.36 6.55
C GLU A 48 12.45 -11.40 5.73
N VAL A 49 11.50 -10.74 6.40
CA VAL A 49 10.58 -9.81 5.72
C VAL A 49 11.35 -8.54 5.31
N ALA A 50 11.36 -8.26 4.01
CA ALA A 50 11.97 -7.07 3.42
C ALA A 50 10.93 -6.08 2.87
N GLY A 51 9.66 -6.49 2.78
CA GLY A 51 8.58 -5.60 2.35
C GLY A 51 7.21 -6.21 2.54
N THR A 52 6.20 -5.34 2.53
CA THR A 52 4.80 -5.68 2.72
C THR A 52 3.90 -4.77 1.91
N ALA A 53 2.79 -5.34 1.46
CA ALA A 53 1.62 -4.65 0.97
C ALA A 53 0.37 -5.38 1.48
N ARG A 54 -0.64 -4.63 1.91
CA ARG A 54 -1.93 -5.15 2.35
C ARG A 54 -3.00 -4.83 1.32
N LEU A 55 -3.80 -5.83 0.97
CA LEU A 55 -4.92 -5.76 0.06
C LEU A 55 -6.22 -6.04 0.84
N LEU A 56 -7.20 -5.13 0.71
CA LEU A 56 -8.53 -5.26 1.31
C LEU A 56 -9.62 -5.12 0.23
N PRO A 57 -10.67 -5.94 0.25
CA PRO A 57 -11.79 -5.76 -0.67
C PRO A 57 -12.59 -4.51 -0.28
N THR A 58 -12.94 -3.65 -1.25
CA THR A 58 -13.74 -2.44 -0.98
C THR A 58 -15.22 -2.74 -0.67
N THR A 59 -15.64 -4.00 -0.80
CA THR A 59 -16.97 -4.51 -0.38
C THR A 59 -17.05 -4.83 1.12
N ARG A 60 -15.97 -4.58 1.87
CA ARG A 60 -15.86 -4.71 3.33
C ARG A 60 -15.21 -3.43 3.88
N PRO A 61 -15.24 -3.17 5.19
CA PRO A 61 -14.48 -2.07 5.79
C PRO A 61 -13.00 -2.01 5.37
N TYR A 62 -12.55 -0.83 4.95
CA TYR A 62 -11.18 -0.53 4.51
C TYR A 62 -10.71 0.84 5.02
N LEU A 63 -9.40 1.07 5.02
CA LEU A 63 -8.75 2.23 5.64
C LEU A 63 -9.23 3.56 5.05
N LEU A 64 -9.28 3.70 3.73
CA LEU A 64 -9.77 4.92 3.09
C LEU A 64 -11.25 5.20 3.44
N GLY A 65 -12.08 4.16 3.58
CA GLY A 65 -13.50 4.32 3.89
C GLY A 65 -13.80 4.69 5.34
N GLU A 66 -13.01 4.20 6.29
CA GLU A 66 -13.28 4.44 7.72
C GLU A 66 -12.41 5.54 8.32
N VAL A 67 -11.17 5.70 7.88
CA VAL A 67 -10.18 6.58 8.53
C VAL A 67 -9.92 7.83 7.71
N PHE A 68 -9.94 7.73 6.38
CA PHE A 68 -9.65 8.86 5.49
C PHE A 68 -10.73 9.19 4.46
N PRO A 69 -12.05 9.09 4.77
CA PRO A 69 -13.09 9.32 3.77
C PRO A 69 -13.05 10.74 3.18
N GLN A 70 -12.54 11.71 3.94
CA GLN A 70 -12.32 13.10 3.49
C GLN A 70 -11.42 13.20 2.25
N LEU A 71 -10.56 12.22 1.97
CA LEU A 71 -9.68 12.21 0.79
C LEU A 71 -10.44 12.04 -0.53
N LEU A 72 -11.72 11.65 -0.50
CA LEU A 72 -12.56 11.58 -1.69
C LEU A 72 -13.41 12.83 -1.92
N HIS A 73 -13.40 13.80 -1.00
CA HIS A 73 -14.24 15.01 -1.07
C HIS A 73 -15.72 14.67 -1.27
N GLN A 74 -16.27 14.93 -2.46
CA GLN A 74 -17.66 14.65 -2.84
C GLN A 74 -17.79 13.39 -3.70
N GLN A 75 -16.67 12.70 -3.99
CA GLN A 75 -16.68 11.46 -4.77
C GLN A 75 -17.17 10.29 -3.90
N PRO A 76 -17.94 9.35 -4.46
CA PRO A 76 -18.40 8.19 -3.73
C PRO A 76 -17.23 7.29 -3.32
N LEU A 77 -17.32 6.72 -2.12
CA LEU A 77 -16.42 5.66 -1.68
C LEU A 77 -16.55 4.45 -2.61
N PRO A 78 -15.43 3.91 -3.13
CA PRO A 78 -15.47 2.64 -3.86
C PRO A 78 -16.11 1.54 -3.02
N HIS A 79 -17.06 0.84 -3.62
CA HIS A 79 -17.67 -0.36 -3.07
C HIS A 79 -17.96 -1.31 -4.23
N SER A 80 -16.90 -1.99 -4.70
CA SER A 80 -16.96 -2.84 -5.89
C SER A 80 -16.12 -4.11 -5.70
N PRO A 81 -16.56 -5.29 -6.19
CA PRO A 81 -15.72 -6.48 -6.19
C PRO A 81 -14.47 -6.31 -7.08
N THR A 82 -14.48 -5.38 -8.04
CA THR A 82 -13.36 -5.11 -8.95
C THR A 82 -12.41 -4.01 -8.47
N VAL A 83 -12.65 -3.42 -7.31
CA VAL A 83 -11.76 -2.41 -6.71
C VAL A 83 -11.32 -2.88 -5.33
N TRP A 84 -10.00 -2.91 -5.12
CA TRP A 84 -9.39 -3.31 -3.85
C TRP A 84 -8.58 -2.16 -3.28
N GLU A 85 -8.54 -2.03 -1.97
CA GLU A 85 -7.63 -1.10 -1.32
C GLU A 85 -6.22 -1.69 -1.23
N LEU A 86 -5.21 -0.89 -1.57
CA LEU A 86 -3.83 -1.09 -1.13
C LEU A 86 -3.52 -0.20 0.09
N SER A 87 -3.04 -0.81 1.16
CA SER A 87 -2.51 -0.11 2.34
C SER A 87 -1.26 -0.81 2.90
N ARG A 88 -0.61 -0.21 3.91
CA ARG A 88 0.63 -0.72 4.53
C ARG A 88 1.67 -1.16 3.50
N PHE A 89 1.90 -0.31 2.50
CA PHE A 89 2.91 -0.53 1.49
C PHE A 89 4.26 -0.02 1.98
N ALA A 90 5.23 -0.92 2.12
CA ALA A 90 6.61 -0.57 2.42
C ALA A 90 7.57 -1.63 1.86
N ALA A 91 8.73 -1.19 1.41
CA ALA A 91 9.85 -2.07 1.09
C ALA A 91 11.12 -1.42 1.62
N VAL A 92 11.89 -2.18 2.38
CA VAL A 92 13.19 -1.74 2.90
C VAL A 92 14.25 -2.52 2.15
N ASP A 93 15.15 -1.79 1.50
CA ASP A 93 16.39 -2.38 1.03
C ASP A 93 17.42 -2.27 2.16
N PHE A 94 17.59 -3.34 2.94
CA PHE A 94 18.58 -3.39 4.02
C PHE A 94 20.04 -3.39 3.49
N THR A 95 20.26 -3.57 2.19
CA THR A 95 21.58 -3.50 1.55
C THR A 95 21.93 -2.10 1.04
N ALA A 96 20.93 -1.27 0.73
CA ALA A 96 21.13 0.13 0.34
C ALA A 96 21.15 1.03 1.57
N ARG A 97 22.27 1.74 1.81
CA ARG A 97 22.48 2.70 2.91
C ARG A 97 21.63 3.99 2.82
N SER A 98 20.43 3.93 2.24
CA SER A 98 19.59 5.10 1.99
C SER A 98 18.45 5.19 3.00
N SER A 99 18.52 6.18 3.91
CA SER A 99 17.69 6.28 5.12
C SER A 99 16.39 7.11 4.98
N SER A 100 15.97 7.47 3.77
CA SER A 100 14.76 8.30 3.59
C SER A 100 13.53 7.50 3.20
N ALA A 101 12.37 7.80 3.76
CA ALA A 101 11.09 7.18 3.37
C ALA A 101 10.83 7.25 1.85
N MET A 102 11.31 8.29 1.17
CA MET A 102 11.13 8.50 -0.27
C MET A 102 12.02 7.59 -1.13
N SER A 103 13.20 7.19 -0.63
CA SER A 103 14.09 6.28 -1.36
C SER A 103 13.59 4.84 -1.33
N GLN A 104 12.89 4.45 -0.26
CA GLN A 104 12.25 3.14 -0.11
C GLN A 104 11.28 2.83 -1.27
N PHE A 105 10.42 3.79 -1.63
CA PHE A 105 9.46 3.68 -2.75
C PHE A 105 10.11 3.69 -4.15
N SER A 106 11.38 4.09 -4.26
CA SER A 106 12.12 4.15 -5.52
C SER A 106 13.02 2.92 -5.74
N SER A 107 13.08 2.01 -4.78
CA SER A 107 13.93 0.82 -4.85
C SER A 107 13.37 -0.22 -5.84
N PRO A 108 14.23 -1.03 -6.50
CA PRO A 108 13.77 -2.15 -7.33
C PRO A 108 12.85 -3.11 -6.57
N ILE A 109 13.07 -3.27 -5.25
CA ILE A 109 12.23 -4.10 -4.38
C ILE A 109 10.81 -3.52 -4.27
N ALA A 110 10.66 -2.20 -4.07
CA ALA A 110 9.34 -1.58 -4.03
C ALA A 110 8.59 -1.73 -5.36
N VAL A 111 9.26 -1.53 -6.49
CA VAL A 111 8.63 -1.71 -7.80
C VAL A 111 8.20 -3.16 -8.02
N ALA A 112 9.06 -4.13 -7.69
CA ALA A 112 8.75 -5.55 -7.78
C ALA A 112 7.58 -5.93 -6.86
N LEU A 113 7.58 -5.42 -5.63
CA LEU A 113 6.51 -5.63 -4.66
C LEU A 113 5.19 -5.06 -5.17
N LEU A 114 5.16 -3.82 -5.67
CA LEU A 114 3.93 -3.23 -6.22
C LEU A 114 3.40 -4.02 -7.43
N ARG A 115 4.29 -4.49 -8.33
CA ARG A 115 3.88 -5.38 -9.44
C ARG A 115 3.30 -6.70 -8.94
N ALA A 116 3.90 -7.29 -7.90
CA ALA A 116 3.38 -8.52 -7.29
C ALA A 116 2.01 -8.28 -6.62
N THR A 117 1.84 -7.14 -5.97
CA THR A 117 0.56 -6.70 -5.38
C THR A 117 -0.52 -6.54 -6.44
N LEU A 118 -0.24 -5.85 -7.54
CA LEU A 118 -1.19 -5.70 -8.65
C LEU A 118 -1.62 -7.06 -9.20
N ARG A 119 -0.67 -7.98 -9.43
CA ARG A 119 -0.98 -9.35 -9.87
C ARG A 119 -1.82 -10.12 -8.85
N ALA A 120 -1.53 -9.98 -7.56
CA ALA A 120 -2.27 -10.65 -6.51
C ALA A 120 -3.72 -10.14 -6.43
N ALA A 121 -3.93 -8.84 -6.62
CA ALA A 121 -5.26 -8.24 -6.71
C ALA A 121 -6.00 -8.67 -7.99
N ALA A 122 -5.32 -8.68 -9.14
CA ALA A 122 -5.85 -9.13 -10.43
C ALA A 122 -6.37 -10.56 -10.37
N ALA A 123 -5.60 -11.47 -9.76
CA ALA A 123 -5.99 -12.87 -9.55
C ALA A 123 -7.24 -13.05 -8.67
N ARG A 124 -7.70 -11.97 -8.01
CA ARG A 124 -8.90 -11.91 -7.18
C ARG A 124 -10.03 -11.08 -7.83
N GLY A 125 -9.88 -10.75 -9.12
CA GLY A 125 -10.87 -10.01 -9.90
C GLY A 125 -10.78 -8.49 -9.77
N ALA A 126 -9.71 -7.96 -9.17
CA ALA A 126 -9.50 -6.51 -9.16
C ALA A 126 -9.06 -6.01 -10.55
N GLU A 127 -9.68 -4.92 -10.99
CA GLU A 127 -9.28 -4.14 -12.16
C GLU A 127 -8.46 -2.92 -11.73
N ARG A 128 -8.67 -2.44 -10.49
CA ARG A 128 -7.99 -1.27 -9.94
C ARG A 128 -7.69 -1.42 -8.46
N LEU A 129 -6.62 -0.74 -8.04
CA LEU A 129 -6.34 -0.50 -6.63
C LEU A 129 -6.68 0.94 -6.26
N ILE A 130 -7.22 1.15 -5.06
CA ILE A 130 -7.33 2.47 -4.42
C ILE A 130 -6.39 2.53 -3.21
N THR A 131 -5.65 3.62 -3.02
CA THR A 131 -4.69 3.75 -1.90
C THR A 131 -4.63 5.16 -1.36
N VAL A 132 -4.46 5.31 -0.05
CA VAL A 132 -4.08 6.57 0.58
C VAL A 132 -2.58 6.76 0.40
N SER A 133 -2.17 7.84 -0.26
CA SER A 133 -0.77 8.07 -0.63
C SER A 133 -0.30 9.48 -0.23
N PRO A 134 0.93 9.62 0.27
CA PRO A 134 1.60 10.91 0.35
C PRO A 134 1.83 11.50 -1.05
N LEU A 135 1.72 12.82 -1.19
CA LEU A 135 1.86 13.49 -2.49
C LEU A 135 3.19 13.18 -3.22
N GLY A 136 4.27 12.94 -2.47
CA GLY A 136 5.58 12.58 -3.05
C GLY A 136 5.60 11.26 -3.82
N VAL A 137 4.69 10.32 -3.51
CA VAL A 137 4.61 9.00 -4.16
C VAL A 137 4.09 9.08 -5.58
N GLU A 138 3.31 10.11 -5.92
CA GLU A 138 2.75 10.31 -7.27
C GLU A 138 3.83 10.33 -8.36
N ARG A 139 4.93 11.07 -8.12
CA ARG A 139 6.05 11.14 -9.05
C ARG A 139 6.76 9.79 -9.19
N LEU A 140 6.77 8.98 -8.14
CA LEU A 140 7.43 7.67 -8.13
C LEU A 140 6.64 6.63 -8.91
N LEU A 141 5.32 6.57 -8.71
CA LEU A 141 4.43 5.70 -9.49
C LEU A 141 4.59 5.94 -10.99
N ARG A 142 4.55 7.22 -11.39
CA ARG A 142 4.74 7.62 -12.80
C ARG A 142 6.11 7.21 -13.35
N ARG A 143 7.19 7.39 -12.58
CA ARG A 143 8.55 7.02 -12.99
C ARG A 143 8.75 5.50 -13.13
N ALA A 144 8.06 4.72 -12.29
CA ALA A 144 8.11 3.27 -12.34
C ALA A 144 7.18 2.65 -13.41
N GLY A 145 6.46 3.49 -14.17
CA GLY A 145 5.60 3.09 -15.27
C GLY A 145 4.21 2.61 -14.85
N PHE A 146 3.77 2.88 -13.62
CA PHE A 146 2.41 2.56 -13.19
C PHE A 146 1.44 3.64 -13.67
N ILE A 147 0.28 3.22 -14.18
CA ILE A 147 -0.82 4.12 -14.54
C ILE A 147 -1.59 4.42 -13.25
N ALA A 148 -1.39 5.62 -12.71
CA ALA A 148 -2.07 6.07 -11.50
C ALA A 148 -2.66 7.46 -11.67
N HIS A 149 -3.84 7.67 -11.10
CA HIS A 149 -4.52 8.95 -11.11
C HIS A 149 -5.08 9.28 -9.73
N ARG A 150 -5.23 10.57 -9.44
CA ARG A 150 -5.86 11.02 -8.19
C ARG A 150 -7.37 10.80 -8.30
N ALA A 151 -7.98 10.19 -7.30
CA ALA A 151 -9.44 10.05 -7.22
C ALA A 151 -10.12 11.39 -6.88
N ALA A 152 -9.42 12.25 -6.14
CA ALA A 152 -9.84 13.61 -5.83
C ALA A 152 -8.62 14.51 -5.54
N PRO A 153 -8.78 15.84 -5.43
CA PRO A 153 -7.68 16.74 -5.07
C PRO A 153 -7.03 16.38 -3.72
N PRO A 154 -5.70 16.54 -3.55
CA PRO A 154 -5.04 16.32 -2.26
C PRO A 154 -5.57 17.24 -1.15
N CYS A 155 -5.49 16.79 0.09
CA CYS A 155 -5.74 17.63 1.26
C CYS A 155 -4.70 17.39 2.37
N ILE A 156 -4.69 18.26 3.38
CA ILE A 156 -3.81 18.10 4.54
C ILE A 156 -4.53 17.27 5.59
N VAL A 157 -3.90 16.17 6.02
CA VAL A 157 -4.34 15.34 7.15
C VAL A 157 -3.19 15.24 8.13
N ASP A 158 -3.40 15.66 9.38
CA ASP A 158 -2.38 15.68 10.43
C ASP A 158 -1.06 16.35 10.00
N GLY A 159 -1.17 17.47 9.28
CA GLY A 159 -0.01 18.22 8.77
C GLY A 159 0.65 17.65 7.52
N HIS A 160 0.17 16.51 6.99
CA HIS A 160 0.75 15.84 5.83
C HIS A 160 -0.15 15.97 4.58
N PRO A 161 0.41 16.30 3.40
CA PRO A 161 -0.34 16.32 2.15
C PRO A 161 -0.58 14.90 1.64
N LEU A 162 -1.85 14.45 1.74
CA LEU A 162 -2.31 13.13 1.33
C LEU A 162 -3.34 13.23 0.19
N PHE A 163 -3.48 12.14 -0.56
CA PHE A 163 -4.53 11.98 -1.57
C PHE A 163 -4.91 10.51 -1.73
N ALA A 164 -6.12 10.25 -2.23
CA ALA A 164 -6.53 8.93 -2.69
C ALA A 164 -6.05 8.73 -4.14
N ALA A 165 -5.26 7.69 -4.39
CA ALA A 165 -4.76 7.33 -5.71
C ALA A 165 -5.44 6.05 -6.21
N LEU A 166 -5.97 6.10 -7.44
CA LEU A 166 -6.39 4.93 -8.19
C LEU A 166 -5.21 4.47 -9.05
N ILE A 167 -4.86 3.19 -8.96
CA ILE A 167 -3.80 2.55 -9.75
C ILE A 167 -4.47 1.49 -10.63
N GLU A 168 -4.31 1.61 -11.94
CA GLU A 168 -4.82 0.63 -12.89
C GLU A 168 -4.00 -0.66 -12.80
N ILE A 169 -4.70 -1.79 -12.85
CA ILE A 169 -4.07 -3.09 -13.04
C ILE A 169 -4.04 -3.30 -14.55
N ASP A 170 -2.83 -3.37 -15.13
CA ASP A 170 -2.68 -3.73 -16.53
C ASP A 170 -3.41 -5.06 -16.79
N GLU A 171 -4.25 -5.11 -17.82
CA GLU A 171 -4.73 -6.40 -18.32
C GLU A 171 -3.50 -7.27 -18.59
N PRO A 172 -3.48 -8.55 -18.16
CA PRO A 172 -2.45 -9.45 -18.64
C PRO A 172 -2.58 -9.44 -20.15
N THR A 173 -1.57 -8.88 -20.85
CA THR A 173 -1.44 -9.04 -22.28
C THR A 173 -1.53 -10.54 -22.52
N ALA A 174 -2.63 -10.98 -23.12
CA ALA A 174 -2.82 -12.35 -23.50
C ALA A 174 -1.58 -12.74 -24.31
N SER A 175 -0.70 -13.52 -23.67
CA SER A 175 0.50 -14.01 -24.32
C SER A 175 -0.01 -15.11 -25.24
N SER A 176 -0.38 -14.73 -26.46
CA SER A 176 -0.66 -15.64 -27.55
C SER A 176 0.64 -16.31 -27.94
N HIS A 177 1.01 -17.42 -27.29
CA HIS A 177 1.96 -18.42 -27.81
C HIS A 177 1.48 -19.81 -27.43
#